data_AF-I7CPI7-F1
#
_entry.id   AF-I7CPI7-F1
#
_cell.length_a   1.000
_cell.length_b   1.000
_cell.length_c   1.000
_cell.angle_alpha   90.00
_cell.angle_beta   90.00
_cell.angle_gamma   90.00
#
_symmetry.space_group_name_H-M   'P 1'
#
loop_
_entity.id
_entity.type
_entity.pdbx_description
1 polymer ?
#
loop_
_entity_poly.entity_id
_entity_poly.type
_entity_poly.pdbx_seq_one_letter_code
_entity_poly.pdbx_strand_id
1 'polypeptide(L)'
;MSHTDAASDSPAPESPPPEHRPPVRVSEVRVLQDWLVREIERDADAVDSGTVPTSTTALLDALLSAKPGAAAFLWREQPIRWYRLVLERDRFVALRPVDGPDDLLWRDVSTDGTLFGVAERVHTEGAGPLEAAGIDAAAIRTYRDELAAGTRFDPLIVRTRRGATPWFVADGNHRATAAALHALETDRYDPLPAYVAVTANPILEPIIDRVRGLLQRLAGRSIARCGRRGP
;
A
#
# COMPACT_ATOMS: atom_id res chain seq x y z
N MET A 1 -32.65 19.83 -56.63
CA MET A 1 -31.41 19.05 -56.33
C MET A 1 -30.88 19.66 -55.05
N SER A 2 -31.22 19.03 -53.92
CA SER A 2 -31.06 19.61 -52.59
C SER A 2 -29.75 19.17 -51.95
N HIS A 3 -29.18 20.10 -51.19
CA HIS A 3 -27.84 20.11 -50.64
C HIS A 3 -27.54 18.98 -49.65
N THR A 4 -26.30 18.51 -49.71
CA THR A 4 -25.66 17.59 -48.78
C THR A 4 -25.24 18.34 -47.51
N ASP A 5 -25.83 18.00 -46.36
CA ASP A 5 -25.29 18.39 -45.04
C ASP A 5 -24.33 17.30 -44.55
N ALA A 6 -23.04 17.63 -44.54
CA ALA A 6 -22.01 16.84 -43.88
C ALA A 6 -21.99 17.22 -42.39
N ALA A 7 -22.56 16.36 -41.54
CA ALA A 7 -22.41 16.45 -40.10
C ALA A 7 -20.94 16.22 -39.72
N SER A 8 -20.28 17.28 -39.25
CA SER A 8 -18.98 17.21 -38.59
C SER A 8 -19.16 16.67 -37.18
N ASP A 9 -18.91 15.37 -37.01
CA ASP A 9 -18.76 14.75 -35.70
C ASP A 9 -17.35 15.11 -35.19
N SER A 10 -17.25 16.19 -34.40
CA SER A 10 -16.02 16.53 -33.70
C SER A 10 -15.91 15.62 -32.46
N PRO A 11 -14.84 14.83 -32.29
CA PRO A 11 -14.68 14.01 -31.10
C PRO A 11 -14.59 14.92 -29.85
N ALA A 12 -15.25 14.48 -28.79
CA ALA A 12 -15.26 15.16 -27.49
C ALA A 12 -13.83 15.45 -27.00
N PRO A 13 -13.60 16.58 -26.30
CA PRO A 13 -12.28 16.94 -25.83
C PRO A 13 -11.76 15.85 -24.88
N GLU A 14 -10.65 15.24 -25.29
CA GLU A 14 -9.84 14.35 -24.48
C GLU A 14 -9.51 15.08 -23.17
N SER A 15 -9.89 14.48 -22.04
CA SER A 15 -9.61 15.08 -20.73
C SER A 15 -8.10 15.30 -20.62
N PRO A 16 -7.63 16.49 -20.21
CA PRO A 16 -6.21 16.75 -20.12
C PRO A 16 -5.57 15.72 -19.18
N PRO A 17 -4.36 15.22 -19.52
CA PRO A 17 -3.66 14.27 -18.66
C PRO A 17 -3.53 14.88 -17.26
N PRO A 18 -3.65 14.06 -16.20
CA PRO A 18 -3.56 14.56 -14.84
C PRO A 18 -2.24 15.32 -14.67
N GLU A 19 -2.34 16.63 -14.50
CA GLU A 19 -1.20 17.54 -14.36
C GLU A 19 -0.25 16.97 -13.29
N HIS A 20 1.04 16.87 -13.61
CA HIS A 20 2.10 16.55 -12.66
C HIS A 20 2.00 17.51 -11.47
N ARG A 21 1.33 17.09 -10.40
CA ARG A 21 1.22 17.89 -9.18
C ARG A 21 2.50 17.70 -8.37
N PRO A 22 3.21 18.77 -8.02
CA PRO A 22 4.41 18.64 -7.23
C PRO A 22 4.08 18.00 -5.87
N PRO A 23 5.01 17.21 -5.29
CA PRO A 23 4.81 16.65 -3.96
C PRO A 23 4.52 17.73 -2.91
N VAL A 24 3.43 17.57 -2.17
CA VAL A 24 3.00 18.50 -1.12
C VAL A 24 3.43 17.96 0.23
N ARG A 25 4.16 18.75 1.02
CA ARG A 25 4.53 18.34 2.39
C ARG A 25 3.29 18.23 3.27
N VAL A 26 3.19 17.15 4.05
CA VAL A 26 2.07 16.93 4.98
C VAL A 26 2.58 16.63 6.39
N SER A 27 1.75 16.88 7.39
CA SER A 27 2.08 16.55 8.79
C SER A 27 1.96 15.06 9.03
N GLU A 28 2.83 14.52 9.87
CA GLU A 28 2.80 13.11 10.28
C GLU A 28 1.47 12.75 10.95
N VAL A 29 0.99 13.58 11.88
CA VAL A 29 -0.29 13.39 12.56
C VAL A 29 -1.43 13.14 11.57
N ARG A 30 -1.52 13.94 10.51
CA ARG A 30 -2.56 13.77 9.49
C ARG A 30 -2.45 12.43 8.78
N VAL A 31 -1.23 12.01 8.40
CA VAL A 31 -1.04 10.73 7.72
C VAL A 31 -1.41 9.56 8.63
N LEU A 32 -0.98 9.60 9.90
CA LEU A 32 -1.30 8.53 10.85
C LEU A 32 -2.80 8.47 11.16
N GLN A 33 -3.47 9.61 11.26
CA GLN A 33 -4.93 9.67 11.42
C GLN A 33 -5.64 9.06 10.21
N ASP A 34 -5.32 9.52 9.00
CA ASP A 34 -5.92 9.01 7.77
C ASP A 34 -5.67 7.51 7.61
N TRP A 35 -4.48 7.03 7.96
CA TRP A 35 -4.15 5.60 7.91
C TRP A 35 -4.95 4.80 8.95
N LEU A 36 -5.03 5.27 10.20
CA LEU A 36 -5.75 4.55 11.26
C LEU A 36 -7.26 4.50 11.02
N VAL A 37 -7.86 5.59 10.53
CA VAL A 37 -9.30 5.62 10.14
C VAL A 37 -9.59 4.51 9.13
N ARG A 38 -8.75 4.36 8.11
CA ARG A 38 -8.92 3.31 7.11
C ARG A 38 -8.73 1.90 7.68
N GLU A 39 -7.84 1.75 8.67
CA GLU A 39 -7.70 0.45 9.32
C GLU A 39 -8.95 0.07 10.10
N ILE A 40 -9.54 1.03 10.83
CA ILE A 40 -10.81 0.84 11.54
C ILE A 40 -11.95 0.52 10.57
N GLU A 41 -12.04 1.23 9.45
CA GLU A 41 -13.07 0.99 8.42
C GLU A 41 -12.92 -0.39 7.76
N ARG A 42 -11.68 -0.88 7.64
CA ARG A 42 -11.38 -2.18 7.04
C ARG A 42 -11.59 -3.34 8.01
N ASP A 43 -11.24 -3.14 9.27
CA ASP A 43 -11.27 -4.15 10.33
C ASP A 43 -11.62 -3.48 11.66
N ALA A 44 -12.92 -3.39 11.94
CA ALA A 44 -13.44 -2.75 13.14
C ALA A 44 -13.04 -3.48 14.44
N ASP A 45 -12.62 -4.75 14.35
CA ASP A 45 -12.18 -5.56 15.48
C ASP A 45 -10.66 -5.41 15.75
N ALA A 46 -9.88 -4.97 14.75
CA ALA A 46 -8.43 -4.80 14.88
C ALA A 46 -8.02 -3.56 15.69
N VAL A 47 -8.89 -2.56 15.80
CA VAL A 47 -8.65 -1.32 16.53
C VAL A 47 -9.85 -1.07 17.43
N ASP A 48 -9.62 -0.92 18.74
CA ASP A 48 -10.68 -0.53 19.69
C ASP A 48 -11.33 0.75 19.17
N SER A 49 -12.59 0.64 18.74
CA SER A 49 -13.31 1.64 17.93
C SER A 49 -13.65 2.91 18.72
N GLY A 50 -13.08 3.06 19.92
CA GLY A 50 -13.03 4.31 20.65
C GLY A 50 -12.40 5.42 19.79
N THR A 51 -12.86 6.65 20.02
CA THR A 51 -12.45 7.87 19.32
C THR A 51 -11.00 7.85 18.83
N VAL A 52 -10.79 8.04 17.52
CA VAL A 52 -9.47 8.11 16.89
C VAL A 52 -8.56 9.06 17.69
N PRO A 53 -7.41 8.60 18.19
CA PRO A 53 -6.52 9.44 18.98
C PRO A 53 -6.06 10.68 18.21
N THR A 54 -5.84 11.78 18.92
CA THR A 54 -5.38 13.03 18.31
C THR A 54 -3.89 13.30 18.52
N SER A 55 -3.24 12.60 19.45
CA SER A 55 -1.80 12.72 19.68
C SER A 55 -1.00 11.77 18.79
N THR A 56 0.16 12.22 18.30
CA THR A 56 1.03 11.42 17.43
C THR A 56 1.43 10.09 18.07
N THR A 57 1.79 10.11 19.37
CA THR A 57 2.21 8.92 20.09
C THR A 57 1.08 7.89 20.17
N ALA A 58 -0.14 8.31 20.52
CA ALA A 58 -1.27 7.39 20.62
C ALA A 58 -1.68 6.81 19.25
N LEU A 59 -1.59 7.62 18.18
CA LEU A 59 -1.81 7.16 16.81
C LEU A 59 -0.76 6.12 16.39
N LEU A 60 0.51 6.37 16.70
CA LEU A 60 1.59 5.44 16.41
C LEU A 60 1.41 4.11 17.16
N ASP A 61 1.10 4.16 18.45
CA ASP A 61 0.87 2.97 19.27
C ASP A 61 -0.32 2.14 18.74
N ALA A 62 -1.41 2.80 18.35
CA ALA A 62 -2.56 2.13 17.74
C ALA A 62 -2.20 1.46 16.40
N LEU A 63 -1.49 2.16 15.51
CA LEU A 63 -1.05 1.61 14.23
C LEU A 63 -0.05 0.45 14.38
N LEU A 64 0.89 0.56 15.33
CA LEU A 64 1.83 -0.53 15.62
C LEU A 64 1.15 -1.74 16.24
N SER A 65 0.07 -1.53 16.99
CA SER A 65 -0.74 -2.62 17.55
C SER A 65 -1.52 -3.35 16.46
N ALA A 66 -2.13 -2.62 15.53
CA ALA A 66 -2.89 -3.20 14.41
C ALA A 66 -1.97 -3.84 13.35
N LYS A 67 -0.86 -3.18 13.01
CA LYS A 67 0.03 -3.55 11.88
C LYS A 67 1.51 -3.49 12.27
N PRO A 68 1.99 -4.34 13.20
CA PRO A 68 3.34 -4.24 13.75
C PRO A 68 4.44 -4.36 12.70
N GLY A 69 4.25 -5.18 11.66
CA GLY A 69 5.23 -5.31 10.57
C GLY A 69 5.26 -4.08 9.66
N ALA A 70 4.12 -3.77 9.03
CA ALA A 70 4.00 -2.68 8.05
C ALA A 70 4.25 -1.29 8.66
N ALA A 71 3.89 -1.06 9.92
CA ALA A 71 4.09 0.21 10.61
C ALA A 71 5.44 0.31 11.35
N ALA A 72 6.24 -0.77 11.44
CA ALA A 72 7.50 -0.77 12.21
C ALA A 72 8.48 0.35 11.80
N PHE A 73 8.46 0.77 10.53
CA PHE A 73 9.37 1.82 10.08
C PHE A 73 9.14 3.15 10.77
N LEU A 74 7.91 3.42 11.22
CA LEU A 74 7.54 4.67 11.87
C LEU A 74 8.41 4.93 13.11
N TRP A 75 8.83 3.89 13.83
CA TRP A 75 9.74 4.06 14.98
C TRP A 75 11.20 3.80 14.62
N ARG A 76 11.49 2.93 13.63
CA ARG A 76 12.86 2.51 13.28
C ARG A 76 13.65 3.53 12.48
N GLU A 77 12.96 4.33 11.66
CA GLU A 77 13.60 5.09 10.57
C GLU A 77 13.31 6.58 10.65
N GLN A 78 13.40 7.10 11.88
CA GLN A 78 13.31 8.51 12.17
C GLN A 78 14.61 9.24 11.77
N PRO A 79 14.54 10.53 11.38
CA PRO A 79 13.32 11.33 11.19
C PRO A 79 12.59 11.00 9.88
N ILE A 80 11.25 11.08 9.90
CA ILE A 80 10.40 10.89 8.72
C ILE A 80 9.90 12.24 8.18
N ARG A 81 10.03 12.44 6.87
CA ARG A 81 9.35 13.55 6.17
C ARG A 81 8.26 13.01 5.28
N TRP A 82 7.04 13.47 5.51
CA TRP A 82 5.87 13.02 4.77
C TRP A 82 5.51 13.97 3.63
N TYR A 83 5.19 13.36 2.49
CA TYR A 83 4.73 14.05 1.30
C TYR A 83 3.46 13.38 0.79
N ARG A 84 2.52 14.16 0.27
CA ARG A 84 1.40 13.68 -0.53
C ARG A 84 1.71 13.94 -2.00
N LEU A 85 1.57 12.93 -2.83
CA LEU A 85 1.72 13.04 -4.28
C LEU A 85 0.76 12.08 -5.00
N VAL A 86 0.71 12.21 -6.32
CA VAL A 86 0.09 11.22 -7.21
C VAL A 86 1.22 10.40 -7.82
N LEU A 87 1.14 9.09 -7.69
CA LEU A 87 2.12 8.16 -8.27
C LEU A 87 1.89 8.08 -9.77
N GLU A 88 2.88 8.53 -10.53
CA GLU A 88 2.93 8.35 -11.98
C GLU A 88 3.39 6.95 -12.34
N ARG A 89 3.13 6.54 -13.59
CA ARG A 89 3.42 5.20 -14.10
C ARG A 89 4.87 4.79 -13.83
N ASP A 90 5.84 5.63 -14.16
CA ASP A 90 7.27 5.33 -14.01
C ASP A 90 7.69 5.01 -12.57
N ARG A 91 7.09 5.70 -11.59
CA ARG A 91 7.34 5.39 -10.17
C ARG A 91 6.57 4.15 -9.74
N PHE A 92 5.35 4.00 -10.24
CA PHE A 92 4.46 2.91 -9.88
C PHE A 92 5.00 1.55 -10.37
N VAL A 93 5.55 1.46 -11.59
CA VAL A 93 6.14 0.22 -12.11
C VAL A 93 7.34 -0.25 -11.29
N ALA A 94 8.08 0.67 -10.67
CA ALA A 94 9.22 0.37 -9.81
C ALA A 94 8.85 0.15 -8.33
N LEU A 95 7.56 0.27 -7.97
CA LEU A 95 7.14 0.04 -6.59
C LEU A 95 7.33 -1.41 -6.20
N ARG A 96 7.93 -1.60 -5.03
CA ARG A 96 8.06 -2.89 -4.40
C ARG A 96 6.93 -3.13 -3.42
N PRO A 97 6.54 -4.39 -3.20
CA PRO A 97 5.62 -4.72 -2.12
C PRO A 97 6.18 -4.33 -0.74
N VAL A 98 5.39 -4.51 0.30
CA VAL A 98 5.81 -4.24 1.69
C VAL A 98 7.21 -4.79 1.98
N ASP A 99 8.02 -3.94 2.65
CA ASP A 99 9.40 -4.28 3.03
C ASP A 99 9.40 -5.40 4.07
N GLY A 100 10.26 -6.40 3.88
CA GLY A 100 10.27 -7.65 4.63
C GLY A 100 11.24 -8.66 4.02
N PRO A 101 11.39 -9.85 4.63
CA PRO A 101 12.19 -10.94 4.05
C PRO A 101 11.68 -11.34 2.66
N ASP A 102 12.61 -11.63 1.75
CA ASP A 102 12.32 -11.91 0.33
C ASP A 102 11.45 -13.15 0.12
N ASP A 103 11.55 -14.13 1.03
CA ASP A 103 10.88 -15.43 1.01
C ASP A 103 9.53 -15.43 1.73
N LEU A 104 8.95 -14.26 2.00
CA LEU A 104 7.69 -14.13 2.73
C LEU A 104 6.63 -13.30 2.00
N LEU A 105 5.39 -13.80 2.06
CA LEU A 105 4.17 -13.09 1.68
C LEU A 105 4.29 -12.48 0.28
N TRP A 106 4.11 -11.15 0.17
CA TRP A 106 4.10 -10.42 -1.09
C TRP A 106 5.41 -10.50 -1.88
N ARG A 107 6.54 -10.66 -1.19
CA ARG A 107 7.85 -10.70 -1.85
C ARG A 107 8.12 -12.04 -2.50
N ASP A 108 7.65 -13.12 -1.90
CA ASP A 108 7.71 -14.48 -2.46
C ASP A 108 6.84 -14.64 -3.71
N VAL A 109 5.70 -13.94 -3.75
CA VAL A 109 4.83 -13.96 -4.94
C VAL A 109 5.44 -13.17 -6.10
N SER A 110 6.20 -12.11 -5.82
CA SER A 110 6.76 -11.22 -6.84
C SER A 110 7.87 -11.89 -7.66
N THR A 111 7.74 -11.87 -8.99
CA THR A 111 8.70 -12.49 -9.92
C THR A 111 9.99 -11.67 -10.11
N ASP A 112 9.90 -10.34 -9.99
CA ASP A 112 10.99 -9.38 -10.21
C ASP A 112 11.24 -8.47 -9.00
N GLY A 113 10.52 -8.72 -7.90
CA GLY A 113 10.55 -7.93 -6.67
C GLY A 113 9.73 -6.64 -6.73
N THR A 114 8.91 -6.42 -7.77
CA THR A 114 7.95 -5.31 -7.91
C THR A 114 6.50 -5.77 -7.72
N LEU A 115 5.59 -4.81 -7.55
CA LEU A 115 4.14 -5.10 -7.56
C LEU A 115 3.65 -5.50 -8.96
N PHE A 116 4.31 -5.07 -10.03
CA PHE A 116 4.01 -5.55 -11.38
C PHE A 116 4.37 -7.02 -11.54
N GLY A 117 5.49 -7.48 -11.00
CA GLY A 117 5.83 -8.91 -11.00
C GLY A 117 4.81 -9.76 -10.22
N VAL A 118 4.23 -9.22 -9.14
CA VAL A 118 3.09 -9.88 -8.45
C VAL A 118 1.88 -9.96 -9.39
N ALA A 119 1.51 -8.85 -10.03
CA ALA A 119 0.35 -8.79 -10.91
C ALA A 119 0.50 -9.66 -12.17
N GLU A 120 1.69 -9.71 -12.76
CA GLU A 120 2.03 -10.55 -13.91
C GLU A 120 1.89 -12.04 -13.56
N ARG A 121 2.41 -12.44 -12.40
CA ARG A 121 2.25 -13.81 -11.91
C ARG A 121 0.78 -14.17 -11.72
N VAL A 122 -0.02 -13.26 -11.16
CA VAL A 122 -1.47 -13.46 -10.98
C VAL A 122 -2.19 -13.53 -12.32
N HIS A 123 -1.79 -12.70 -13.28
CA HIS A 123 -2.37 -12.70 -14.62
C HIS A 123 -2.09 -14.02 -15.37
N THR A 124 -0.90 -14.59 -15.17
CA THR A 124 -0.44 -15.80 -15.87
C THR A 124 -0.87 -17.09 -15.17
N GLU A 125 -0.74 -17.16 -13.85
CA GLU A 125 -0.95 -18.38 -13.04
C GLU A 125 -2.28 -18.36 -12.27
N GLY A 126 -3.01 -17.26 -12.28
CA GLY A 126 -4.25 -17.08 -11.53
C GLY A 126 -4.02 -16.77 -10.04
N ALA A 127 -5.01 -17.09 -9.20
CA ALA A 127 -4.98 -16.73 -7.77
C ALA A 127 -4.12 -17.65 -6.89
N GLY A 128 -3.74 -18.83 -7.39
CA GLY A 128 -3.05 -19.87 -6.62
C GLY A 128 -1.81 -19.39 -5.87
N PRO A 129 -0.87 -18.64 -6.51
CA PRO A 129 0.31 -18.12 -5.83
C PRO A 129 -0.01 -17.18 -4.66
N LEU A 130 -1.03 -16.33 -4.79
CA LEU A 130 -1.46 -15.43 -3.71
C LEU A 130 -2.07 -16.20 -2.56
N GLU A 131 -2.97 -17.14 -2.85
CA GLU A 131 -3.65 -17.96 -1.84
C GLU A 131 -2.66 -18.83 -1.06
N ALA A 132 -1.67 -19.41 -1.74
CA ALA A 132 -0.59 -20.17 -1.10
C ALA A 132 0.26 -19.30 -0.16
N ALA A 133 0.45 -18.02 -0.49
CA ALA A 133 1.14 -17.04 0.35
C ALA A 133 0.22 -16.43 1.44
N GLY A 134 -1.04 -16.84 1.53
CA GLY A 134 -2.02 -16.30 2.48
C GLY A 134 -2.48 -14.87 2.17
N ILE A 135 -2.40 -14.46 0.90
CA ILE A 135 -2.84 -13.15 0.41
C ILE A 135 -4.25 -13.28 -0.17
N ASP A 136 -5.12 -12.32 0.15
CA ASP A 136 -6.50 -12.30 -0.30
C ASP A 136 -6.60 -11.90 -1.78
N ALA A 137 -6.64 -12.91 -2.64
CA ALA A 137 -6.81 -12.72 -4.08
C ALA A 137 -8.20 -12.17 -4.45
N ALA A 138 -9.23 -12.43 -3.64
CA ALA A 138 -10.57 -11.93 -3.89
C ALA A 138 -10.60 -10.40 -3.72
N ALA A 139 -9.97 -9.89 -2.65
CA ALA A 139 -9.83 -8.45 -2.44
C ALA A 139 -9.13 -7.74 -3.62
N ILE A 140 -8.09 -8.34 -4.21
CA ILE A 140 -7.39 -7.77 -5.37
C ILE A 140 -8.33 -7.66 -6.58
N ARG A 141 -9.13 -8.71 -6.84
CA ARG A 141 -10.10 -8.70 -7.94
C ARG A 141 -11.19 -7.65 -7.71
N THR A 142 -11.75 -7.58 -6.50
CA THR A 142 -12.73 -6.56 -6.13
C THR A 142 -12.19 -5.16 -6.37
N TYR A 143 -10.98 -4.86 -5.88
CA TYR A 143 -10.36 -3.56 -6.16
C TYR A 143 -10.14 -3.35 -7.67
N ARG A 144 -9.69 -4.36 -8.42
CA ARG A 144 -9.49 -4.22 -9.87
C ARG A 144 -10.80 -3.85 -10.57
N ASP A 145 -11.91 -4.46 -10.19
CA ASP A 145 -13.23 -4.18 -10.76
C ASP A 145 -13.75 -2.80 -10.34
N GLU A 146 -13.53 -2.40 -9.08
CA GLU A 146 -13.82 -1.05 -8.62
C GLU A 146 -13.05 0.02 -9.40
N LEU A 147 -11.76 -0.21 -9.66
CA LEU A 147 -10.93 0.68 -10.46
C LEU A 147 -11.47 0.78 -11.89
N ALA A 148 -11.81 -0.36 -12.52
CA ALA A 148 -12.41 -0.39 -13.85
C ALA A 148 -13.77 0.34 -13.91
N ALA A 149 -14.52 0.37 -12.80
CA ALA A 149 -15.75 1.15 -12.66
C ALA A 149 -15.51 2.65 -12.40
N GLY A 150 -14.26 3.11 -12.31
CA GLY A 150 -13.88 4.50 -12.08
C GLY A 150 -13.82 4.90 -10.60
N THR A 151 -13.85 3.94 -9.67
CA THR A 151 -13.69 4.22 -8.24
C THR A 151 -12.29 4.76 -7.97
N ARG A 152 -12.23 5.87 -7.21
CA ARG A 152 -10.97 6.44 -6.76
C ARG A 152 -10.53 5.80 -5.46
N PHE A 153 -9.32 5.28 -5.44
CA PHE A 153 -8.74 4.72 -4.23
C PHE A 153 -8.19 5.77 -3.28
N ASP A 154 -8.24 5.40 -2.01
CA ASP A 154 -7.51 6.06 -0.95
C ASP A 154 -5.99 6.05 -1.19
N PRO A 155 -5.29 7.09 -0.71
CA PRO A 155 -3.84 7.16 -0.76
C PRO A 155 -3.12 5.90 -0.25
N LEU A 156 -2.20 5.36 -1.03
CA LEU A 156 -1.25 4.34 -0.56
C LEU A 156 -0.33 4.93 0.52
N ILE A 157 0.17 4.08 1.42
CA ILE A 157 1.31 4.46 2.28
C ILE A 157 2.57 3.85 1.68
N VAL A 158 3.48 4.72 1.26
CA VAL A 158 4.73 4.33 0.60
C VAL A 158 5.91 4.81 1.43
N ARG A 159 6.94 3.99 1.52
CA ARG A 159 8.19 4.31 2.19
C ARG A 159 9.34 4.33 1.22
N THR A 160 10.22 5.30 1.39
CA THR A 160 11.52 5.34 0.72
C THR A 160 12.58 5.98 1.62
N ARG A 161 13.85 5.81 1.26
CA ARG A 161 14.98 6.49 1.88
C ARG A 161 15.37 7.71 1.06
N ARG A 162 15.89 8.74 1.72
CA ARG A 162 16.27 10.00 1.07
C ARG A 162 17.29 9.75 -0.05
N GLY A 163 16.89 10.10 -1.28
CA GLY A 163 17.74 9.98 -2.47
C GLY A 163 17.95 8.55 -2.94
N ALA A 164 17.16 7.59 -2.45
CA ALA A 164 17.33 6.19 -2.78
C ALA A 164 16.07 5.59 -3.40
N THR A 165 16.30 4.57 -4.21
CA THR A 165 15.35 3.52 -4.58
C THR A 165 15.80 2.24 -3.90
N PRO A 166 14.91 1.25 -3.71
CA PRO A 166 13.50 1.20 -4.15
C PRO A 166 12.52 1.88 -3.17
N TRP A 167 11.28 2.06 -3.65
CA TRP A 167 10.14 2.52 -2.86
C TRP A 167 9.27 1.31 -2.52
N PHE A 168 8.79 1.22 -1.28
CA PHE A 168 8.04 0.08 -0.76
C PHE A 168 6.62 0.49 -0.34
N VAL A 169 5.62 -0.29 -0.69
CA VAL A 169 4.24 -0.06 -0.23
C VAL A 169 4.07 -0.62 1.19
N ALA A 170 4.04 0.27 2.19
CA ALA A 170 3.77 -0.11 3.56
C ALA A 170 2.28 -0.44 3.78
N ASP A 171 1.37 0.29 3.14
CA ASP A 171 -0.07 0.00 3.17
C ASP A 171 -0.72 0.18 1.80
N GLY A 172 -1.65 -0.73 1.48
CA GLY A 172 -2.37 -0.74 0.23
C GLY A 172 -1.79 -1.69 -0.82
N ASN A 173 -1.04 -2.73 -0.43
CA ASN A 173 -0.50 -3.73 -1.36
C ASN A 173 -1.59 -4.39 -2.23
N HIS A 174 -2.77 -4.71 -1.69
CA HIS A 174 -3.90 -5.23 -2.47
C HIS A 174 -4.38 -4.22 -3.53
N ARG A 175 -4.61 -2.95 -3.14
CA ARG A 175 -5.03 -1.88 -4.05
C ARG A 175 -3.99 -1.59 -5.13
N ALA A 176 -2.72 -1.58 -4.76
CA ALA A 176 -1.62 -1.34 -5.69
C ALA A 176 -1.44 -2.53 -6.65
N THR A 177 -1.56 -3.77 -6.18
CA THR A 177 -1.53 -4.96 -7.05
C THR A 177 -2.73 -4.98 -7.99
N ALA A 178 -3.92 -4.60 -7.51
CA ALA A 178 -5.12 -4.48 -8.33
C ALA A 178 -4.96 -3.45 -9.46
N ALA A 179 -4.35 -2.30 -9.16
CA ALA A 179 -4.04 -1.29 -10.18
C ALA A 179 -2.98 -1.76 -11.19
N ALA A 180 -1.96 -2.52 -10.75
CA ALA A 180 -0.99 -3.13 -11.65
C ALA A 180 -1.64 -4.19 -12.55
N LEU A 181 -2.53 -5.03 -12.00
CA LEU A 181 -3.29 -6.02 -12.76
C LEU A 181 -4.20 -5.35 -13.80
N HIS A 182 -4.93 -4.30 -13.41
CA HIS A 182 -5.74 -3.51 -14.33
C HIS A 182 -4.91 -2.92 -15.47
N ALA A 183 -3.73 -2.39 -15.14
CA ALA A 183 -2.83 -1.82 -16.13
C ALA A 183 -2.25 -2.85 -17.10
N LEU A 184 -1.99 -4.08 -16.62
CA LEU A 184 -1.59 -5.18 -17.50
C LEU A 184 -2.73 -5.61 -18.45
N GLU A 185 -3.97 -5.67 -17.96
CA GLU A 185 -5.12 -6.11 -18.75
C GLU A 185 -5.57 -5.09 -19.81
N THR A 186 -5.37 -3.80 -19.53
CA THR A 186 -5.90 -2.70 -20.37
C THR A 186 -4.84 -1.87 -21.07
N ASP A 187 -3.56 -2.10 -20.75
CA ASP A 187 -2.41 -1.25 -21.07
C ASP A 187 -2.53 0.22 -20.59
N ARG A 188 -3.50 0.50 -19.70
CA ARG A 188 -3.77 1.84 -19.16
C ARG A 188 -3.50 1.89 -17.67
N TYR A 189 -2.75 2.90 -17.24
CA TYR A 189 -2.48 3.13 -15.82
C TYR A 189 -3.22 4.37 -15.33
N ASP A 190 -4.10 4.17 -14.34
CA ASP A 190 -4.74 5.25 -13.61
C ASP A 190 -3.88 5.66 -12.39
N PRO A 191 -3.42 6.92 -12.32
CA PRO A 191 -2.52 7.37 -11.25
C PRO A 191 -3.15 7.28 -9.86
N LEU A 192 -2.39 6.71 -8.91
CA LEU A 192 -2.86 6.52 -7.54
C LEU A 192 -2.33 7.61 -6.59
N PRO A 193 -3.16 8.16 -5.69
CA PRO A 193 -2.65 9.01 -4.63
C PRO A 193 -1.75 8.22 -3.67
N ALA A 194 -0.76 8.88 -3.07
CA ALA A 194 0.10 8.29 -2.05
C ALA A 194 0.56 9.30 -1.00
N TYR A 195 0.69 8.81 0.23
CA TYR A 195 1.54 9.40 1.26
C TYR A 195 2.90 8.71 1.24
N VAL A 196 3.95 9.48 0.98
CA VAL A 196 5.33 9.00 0.88
C VAL A 196 6.10 9.43 2.13
N ALA A 197 6.50 8.44 2.94
CA ALA A 197 7.47 8.59 4.00
C ALA A 197 8.89 8.58 3.43
N VAL A 198 9.56 9.72 3.47
CA VAL A 198 10.99 9.83 3.17
C VAL A 198 11.77 9.77 4.48
N THR A 199 12.41 8.64 4.70
CA THR A 199 13.23 8.34 5.88
C THR A 199 14.69 8.78 5.67
N ALA A 200 15.42 8.99 6.75
CA ALA A 200 16.87 9.19 6.68
C ALA A 200 17.59 7.89 6.31
N ASN A 201 18.77 8.00 5.68
CA ASN A 201 19.64 6.84 5.46
C ASN A 201 20.13 6.34 6.83
N PRO A 202 20.00 5.04 7.14
CA PRO A 202 20.43 4.53 8.44
C PRO A 202 21.94 4.70 8.59
N ILE A 203 22.36 5.45 9.62
CA ILE A 203 23.65 5.23 10.25
C ILE A 203 23.44 4.00 11.14
N LEU A 204 24.05 2.87 10.77
CA LEU A 204 23.81 1.54 11.33
C LEU A 204 24.06 1.42 12.85
N GLU A 205 23.31 0.49 13.44
CA GLU A 205 23.68 -0.42 14.54
C GLU A 205 24.00 0.19 15.92
N PRO A 206 23.02 0.27 16.86
CA PRO A 206 22.74 -0.89 17.72
C PRO A 206 21.30 -1.06 18.26
N ILE A 207 20.30 -0.28 17.84
CA ILE A 207 18.95 -0.31 18.46
C ILE A 207 18.09 -1.51 18.01
N ILE A 208 18.39 -2.08 16.84
CA ILE A 208 17.58 -3.14 16.20
C ILE A 208 17.54 -4.44 17.02
N ASP A 209 18.63 -4.77 17.73
CA ASP A 209 18.73 -6.02 18.48
C ASP A 209 17.83 -6.06 19.73
N ARG A 210 17.55 -4.89 20.31
CA ARG A 210 16.72 -4.81 21.52
C ARG A 210 15.23 -5.02 21.24
N VAL A 211 14.78 -4.69 20.03
CA VAL A 211 13.35 -4.77 19.67
C VAL A 211 12.98 -6.14 19.08
N ARG A 212 13.94 -6.82 18.43
CA ARG A 212 13.77 -8.22 18.01
C ARG A 212 13.34 -9.12 19.18
N GLY A 213 13.95 -8.92 20.35
CA GLY A 213 13.62 -9.66 21.57
C GLY A 213 12.28 -9.30 22.22
N LEU A 214 11.68 -8.16 21.86
CA LEU A 214 10.35 -7.75 22.37
C LEU A 214 9.24 -8.28 21.46
N LEU A 215 9.43 -8.22 20.14
CA LEU A 215 8.48 -8.72 19.14
C LEU A 215 8.33 -10.25 19.21
N GLN A 216 9.42 -10.99 19.44
CA GLN A 216 9.36 -12.45 19.66
C GLN A 216 8.54 -12.83 20.90
N ARG A 217 8.54 -12.00 21.96
CA ARG A 217 7.76 -12.26 23.18
C ARG A 217 6.26 -11.97 23.01
N LEU A 218 5.91 -11.05 22.11
CA LEU A 218 4.52 -10.74 21.80
C LEU A 218 3.93 -11.77 20.82
N ALA A 219 4.68 -12.17 19.79
CA ALA A 219 4.29 -13.24 18.86
C ALA A 219 4.20 -14.62 19.56
N GLY A 220 5.04 -14.90 20.56
CA GLY A 220 4.97 -16.14 21.34
C GLY A 220 3.75 -16.24 22.29
N ARG A 221 3.08 -15.12 22.61
CA ARG A 221 1.91 -15.12 23.50
C ARG A 221 0.59 -15.42 22.78
N SER A 222 0.48 -15.21 21.46
CA SER A 222 -0.74 -15.53 20.71
C SER A 222 -0.88 -17.04 20.45
N ILE A 223 0.24 -17.76 20.27
CA ILE A 223 0.23 -19.22 20.02
C ILE A 223 -0.18 -20.01 21.28
N ALA A 224 0.11 -19.51 22.48
CA ALA A 224 -0.20 -20.20 23.74
C ALA A 224 -1.70 -20.18 24.11
N ARG A 225 -2.54 -19.37 23.44
CA ARG A 225 -3.98 -19.25 23.79
C ARG A 225 -4.91 -20.17 23.00
N CYS A 226 -4.40 -20.92 22.01
CA CYS A 226 -5.20 -21.85 21.20
C CYS A 226 -5.03 -23.34 21.59
N GLY A 227 -4.38 -23.63 22.73
CA GLY A 227 -4.10 -25.00 23.17
C GLY A 227 -4.78 -25.37 24.50
N ARG A 228 -6.12 -25.35 24.57
CA ARG A 228 -6.87 -26.12 25.59
C ARG A 228 -8.36 -26.25 25.25
N ARG A 229 -8.71 -27.37 24.60
CA ARG A 229 -10.03 -28.01 24.73
C ARG A 229 -9.80 -29.49 25.03
N GLY A 230 -10.50 -29.99 26.02
CA GLY A 230 -10.51 -31.38 26.48
C GLY A 230 -10.47 -31.43 28.01
N PRO A 231 -11.22 -32.33 28.66
CA PRO A 231 -11.92 -33.50 28.10
C PRO A 231 -13.35 -33.23 27.60
#